data_AF-A0A3D0SRH1-F1
#
_entry.id   AF-A0A3D0SRH1-F1
#
_cell.length_a   1.000
_cell.length_b   1.000
_cell.length_c   1.000
_cell.angle_alpha   90.00
_cell.angle_beta   90.00
_cell.angle_gamma   90.00
#
_symmetry.space_group_name_H-M   'P 1'
#
loop_
_entity.id
_entity.type
_entity.pdbx_description
1 polymer ?
#
loop_
_entity_poly.entity_id
_entity_poly.type
_entity_poly.pdbx_seq_one_letter_code
_entity_poly.pdbx_strand_id
1 'polypeptide(L)' 'MTYEEFHRWSIDDPEGFWGEQAKLIHWNKPPQKVRDYSKPPFCKWFVGGETNLCYNAVDRH' A
#
# COMPACT_ATOMS: atom_id res chain seq x y z
N MET A 1 -3.47 15.34 12.51
CA MET A 1 -4.50 14.37 12.10
C MET A 1 -4.90 13.59 13.34
N THR A 2 -6.16 13.66 13.74
CA THR A 2 -6.70 12.84 14.83
C THR A 2 -6.89 11.39 14.34
N TYR A 3 -7.12 10.47 15.28
CA TYR A 3 -7.46 9.09 14.92
C TYR A 3 -8.69 9.01 14.02
N GLU A 4 -9.74 9.77 14.34
CA GLU A 4 -10.98 9.79 13.56
C GLU A 4 -10.76 10.28 12.13
N GLU A 5 -9.95 11.33 11.96
CA GLU A 5 -9.59 11.85 10.64
C GLU A 5 -8.78 10.83 9.82
N PHE A 6 -7.82 10.15 10.48
CA PHE A 6 -7.00 9.11 9.85
C PHE A 6 -7.82 7.90 9.42
N HIS A 7 -8.72 7.43 10.29
CA HIS A 7 -9.62 6.32 10.00
C HIS A 7 -10.60 6.68 8.87
N ARG A 8 -11.22 7.86 8.92
CA ARG A 8 -12.11 8.35 7.85
C ARG A 8 -11.40 8.39 6.50
N TRP A 9 -10.16 8.89 6.46
CA TRP A 9 -9.38 8.91 5.21
C TRP A 9 -9.18 7.51 4.61
N SER A 10 -8.88 6.50 5.45
CA SER A 10 -8.70 5.12 4.96
C SER A 10 -9.96 4.50 4.33
N ILE A 11 -11.14 5.02 4.69
CA ILE A 11 -12.45 4.59 4.16
C ILE A 11 -12.82 5.39 2.91
N ASP A 12 -12.73 6.72 2.99
CA ASP A 12 -13.20 7.62 1.93
C ASP A 12 -12.27 7.61 0.71
N ASP A 13 -10.97 7.42 0.93
CA ASP A 13 -9.97 7.29 -0.14
C ASP A 13 -8.95 6.16 0.17
N PRO A 14 -9.35 4.89 -0.04
CA PRO A 14 -8.47 3.76 0.25
C PRO A 14 -7.23 3.72 -0.64
N GLU A 15 -7.30 4.17 -1.89
CA GLU A 15 -6.15 4.14 -2.81
C GLU A 15 -5.11 5.18 -2.44
N GLY A 16 -5.52 6.42 -2.12
CA GLY A 16 -4.61 7.45 -1.62
C GLY A 16 -4.04 7.08 -0.26
N PHE A 17 -4.88 6.61 0.67
CA PHE A 17 -4.43 6.17 1.98
C PHE A 17 -3.37 5.06 1.89
N TRP A 18 -3.68 3.95 1.22
CA TRP A 18 -2.74 2.83 1.11
C TRP A 18 -1.56 3.13 0.20
N GLY A 19 -1.70 4.05 -0.77
CA GLY A 19 -0.58 4.57 -1.55
C GLY A 19 0.43 5.32 -0.69
N GLU A 20 -0.03 6.16 0.24
CA GLU A 20 0.84 6.83 1.20
C GLU A 20 1.46 5.85 2.20
N GLN A 21 0.68 4.90 2.74
CA GLN A 21 1.22 3.88 3.65
C GLN A 21 2.27 3.00 2.97
N ALA A 22 2.13 2.71 1.67
CA ALA A 22 3.10 1.91 0.92
C ALA A 22 4.48 2.56 0.82
N LYS A 23 4.62 3.88 0.99
CA LYS A 23 5.91 4.58 1.00
C LYS A 23 6.78 4.24 2.22
N LEU A 24 6.19 3.64 3.27
CA LEU A 24 6.91 3.16 4.46
C LEU A 24 7.68 1.85 4.22
N ILE A 25 7.39 1.18 3.10
CA ILE A 25 8.05 -0.04 2.66
C ILE A 25 9.09 0.32 1.60
N HIS A 26 10.26 -0.29 1.70
CA HIS A 26 11.25 -0.25 0.64
C HIS A 26 10.79 -1.13 -0.52
N TRP A 27 10.74 -0.54 -1.71
CA TRP A 27 10.41 -1.23 -2.95
C TRP A 27 11.63 -1.22 -3.87
N ASN A 28 12.00 -2.38 -4.39
CA ASN A 28 12.94 -2.46 -5.51
C ASN A 28 12.31 -1.85 -6.76
N LYS A 29 11.00 -2.08 -6.92
CA LYS A 29 10.16 -1.45 -7.94
C LYS A 29 8.85 -1.00 -7.29
N PRO A 30 8.57 0.30 -7.20
CA PRO A 30 7.31 0.78 -6.64
C PRO A 30 6.10 0.26 -7.44
N PRO A 31 4.97 -0.04 -6.77
CA PRO A 31 3.76 -0.50 -7.44
C PRO A 31 3.20 0.56 -8.38
N GLN A 32 2.68 0.15 -9.53
CA GLN A 32 2.06 1.08 -10.49
C GLN A 32 0.57 1.32 -10.19
N LYS A 33 -0.06 0.40 -9.46
CA LYS A 33 -1.46 0.52 -9.03
C LYS A 33 -1.62 0.01 -7.60
N VAL A 34 -2.17 0.83 -6.72
CA VAL A 34 -2.35 0.49 -5.30
C VAL A 34 -3.41 -0.60 -5.15
N ARG A 35 -4.56 -0.48 -5.83
CA ARG A 35 -5.64 -1.45 -5.77
C ARG A 35 -6.19 -1.74 -7.15
N ASP A 36 -6.31 -3.01 -7.51
CA ASP A 36 -7.01 -3.46 -8.72
C ASP A 36 -8.21 -4.32 -8.34
N TYR A 37 -9.41 -3.74 -8.52
CA TYR A 37 -10.69 -4.41 -8.28
C TYR A 37 -11.51 -4.62 -9.56
N SER A 38 -10.82 -4.71 -10.71
CA SER A 38 -11.48 -4.90 -12.02
C SER A 38 -12.17 -6.27 -12.19
N LYS A 39 -11.91 -7.25 -11.32
CA LYS A 39 -12.51 -8.60 -11.37
C LYS A 39 -13.07 -9.05 -10.01
N PRO A 40 -14.21 -8.50 -9.56
CA PRO A 40 -14.86 -8.94 -8.31
C PRO A 40 -15.15 -10.45 -8.32
N PRO A 41 -15.01 -11.17 -7.19
CA PRO A 41 -14.67 -10.65 -5.86
C PRO A 41 -13.15 -10.51 -5.60
N PHE A 42 -12.30 -10.75 -6.61
CA PHE A 42 -10.85 -10.77 -6.43
C PHE A 42 -10.24 -9.37 -6.49
N CYS A 43 -9.61 -8.97 -5.39
CA CYS A 43 -8.84 -7.73 -5.29
C CYS A 43 -7.34 -8.02 -5.33
N LYS A 44 -6.60 -7.28 -6.15
CA LYS A 44 -5.14 -7.27 -6.10
C LYS A 44 -4.65 -5.96 -5.49
N TRP A 45 -3.57 -6.03 -4.74
CA TRP A 45 -2.95 -4.87 -4.10
C TRP A 45 -1.50 -4.71 -4.56
N PHE A 46 -1.05 -3.46 -4.67
CA PHE A 46 0.32 -3.08 -5.03
C PHE A 46 0.81 -3.75 -6.32
N VAL A 47 -0.03 -3.68 -7.36
CA VAL A 47 0.19 -4.38 -8.63
C VAL A 47 1.46 -3.88 -9.32
N GLY A 48 2.29 -4.84 -9.71
CA GLY A 48 3.57 -4.65 -10.39
C GLY A 48 4.65 -4.02 -9.51
N GLY A 49 4.43 -3.98 -8.19
CA GLY A 49 5.45 -3.70 -7.21
C GLY A 49 6.32 -4.93 -6.93
N GLU A 50 7.61 -4.70 -6.69
CA GLU A 50 8.57 -5.73 -6.31
C GLU A 50 9.31 -5.28 -5.06
N THR A 51 9.34 -6.15 -4.06
CA THR A 51 9.97 -5.89 -2.76
C THR A 51 10.55 -7.18 -2.18
N ASN A 52 11.39 -7.04 -1.15
CA ASN A 52 11.89 -8.14 -0.37
C ASN A 52 11.47 -7.96 1.09
N LEU A 53 10.81 -8.98 1.65
CA LEU A 53 10.30 -8.94 3.01
C LEU A 53 11.44 -8.94 4.04
N CYS A 54 12.45 -9.81 3.88
CA CYS A 54 13.61 -9.86 4.77
C CYS A 54 14.33 -8.52 4.81
N TYR A 55 14.57 -7.91 3.63
CA TYR A 55 15.21 -6.61 3.54
C TYR A 55 14.46 -5.53 4.33
N ASN A 56 13.13 -5.52 4.24
CA ASN A 56 12.30 -4.57 4.98
C ASN A 56 12.23 -4.84 6.48
N ALA A 57 12.34 -6.10 6.90
CA ALA A 57 12.18 -6.50 8.29
C ALA A 57 13.50 -6.55 9.06
N VAL A 58 14.62 -6.78 8.37
CA VAL A 58 15.93 -7.06 8.95
C VAL A 58 16.99 -6.14 8.35
N ASP A 59 17.30 -6.29 7.05
CA ASP A 59 18.53 -5.72 6.47
C ASP A 59 18.57 -4.19 6.43
N ARG A 60 17.42 -3.50 6.40
CA ARG A 60 17.36 -2.03 6.33
C ARG A 60 17.61 -1.32 7.67
N HIS A 61 17.70 -2.06 8.78
CA HIS A 61 17.77 -1.56 10.15
C HIS A 61 19.14 -1.83 10.76
#